data_AF-A0AA38T690-F1
#
_entry.id   AF-A0AA38T690-F1
#
_cell.length_a   1.000
_cell.length_b   1.000
_cell.length_c   1.000
_cell.angle_alpha   90.00
_cell.angle_beta   90.00
_cell.angle_gamma   90.00
#
_symmetry.space_group_name_H-M   'P 1'
#
loop_
_entity.id
_entity.type
_entity.pdbx_description
1 polymer ?
#
loop_
_entity_poly.entity_id
_entity_poly.type
_entity_poly.pdbx_seq_one_letter_code
_entity_poly.pdbx_strand_id
1 'polypeptide(L)'
;MSLFLFFVAFGNTYINTNIQEYDVSIDFYWAPLLVESNADHPSKHKRNERVIHVQSIENHAKNWVNADVLVFNSYLWWGTPTMKILYGSIEDSKRSNIVSNHRGYRMVLKIWSNWLRIHINHTRTQSYFMTMTATHQRGVDWGKEGSANCLNETEPVMKDGFWESGSDLKMMRILESSLNKLKQKGVNVHMMNITQLTQYRKDAHPSIHRLFYSTLKAKQLSNPSCYADCTHWCLPGVPDTWNELLLTYILRGVK
;
A
#
# COMPACT_ATOMS: atom_id res chain seq x y z
N MET A 1 3.41 22.26 -7.74
CA MET A 1 3.00 21.46 -6.56
C MET A 1 2.98 19.99 -6.96
N SER A 2 3.85 19.15 -6.40
CA SER A 2 3.91 17.72 -6.75
C SER A 2 3.12 16.87 -5.76
N LEU A 3 2.16 16.07 -6.26
CA LEU A 3 1.28 15.20 -5.49
C LEU A 3 1.62 13.72 -5.74
N PHE A 4 1.91 12.94 -4.70
CA PHE A 4 2.07 11.49 -4.85
C PHE A 4 0.71 10.79 -4.74
N LEU A 5 0.25 10.16 -5.83
CA LEU A 5 -1.00 9.40 -5.88
C LEU A 5 -0.78 7.95 -6.31
N PHE A 6 -1.64 7.05 -5.81
CA PHE A 6 -1.60 5.62 -6.09
C PHE A 6 -1.98 5.33 -7.55
N PHE A 7 -1.02 4.85 -8.32
CA PHE A 7 -1.28 4.11 -9.55
C PHE A 7 -0.60 2.75 -9.48
N VAL A 8 -1.25 1.72 -9.99
CA VAL A 8 -0.54 0.47 -10.30
C VAL A 8 0.40 0.77 -11.46
N ALA A 9 1.70 0.90 -11.17
CA ALA A 9 2.68 1.11 -12.22
C ALA A 9 2.90 -0.17 -13.03
N PHE A 10 2.77 -0.06 -14.34
CA PHE A 10 3.21 -1.07 -15.29
C PHE A 10 4.53 -0.61 -15.91
N GLY A 11 5.58 -1.44 -15.81
CA GLY A 11 6.84 -1.22 -16.53
C GLY A 11 7.88 -0.35 -15.82
N ASN A 12 7.50 0.80 -15.24
CA ASN A 12 8.44 1.78 -14.70
C ASN A 12 8.32 1.96 -13.18
N THR A 13 9.47 2.05 -12.50
CA THR A 13 9.54 2.32 -11.04
C THR A 13 9.02 3.70 -10.68
N TYR A 14 9.00 4.63 -11.63
CA TYR A 14 8.52 5.99 -11.47
C TYR A 14 7.59 6.37 -12.64
N ILE A 15 6.43 6.91 -12.32
CA ILE A 15 5.46 7.46 -13.27
C ILE A 15 5.23 8.91 -12.87
N ASN A 16 5.24 9.82 -13.84
CA ASN A 16 5.05 11.25 -13.64
C ASN A 16 4.02 11.75 -14.66
N THR A 17 3.03 12.49 -14.16
CA THR A 17 2.00 13.16 -14.97
C THR A 17 2.11 14.66 -14.71
N ASN A 18 2.47 15.44 -15.72
CA ASN A 18 2.57 16.89 -15.58
C ASN A 18 1.31 17.58 -16.12
N ILE A 19 0.79 18.51 -15.33
CA ILE A 19 -0.32 19.39 -15.68
C ILE A 19 0.28 20.79 -15.87
N GLN A 20 0.74 21.05 -17.10
CA GLN A 20 1.57 22.22 -17.43
C GLN A 20 0.92 23.56 -17.06
N GLU A 21 -0.39 23.67 -17.26
CA GLU A 21 -1.18 24.89 -17.01
C GLU A 21 -1.10 25.35 -15.53
N TYR A 22 -0.86 24.43 -14.60
CA TYR A 22 -0.83 24.70 -13.17
C TYR A 22 0.55 24.53 -12.54
N ASP A 23 1.57 24.15 -13.32
CA ASP A 23 2.90 23.75 -12.81
C ASP A 23 2.78 22.71 -11.66
N VAL A 24 1.95 21.71 -11.93
CA VAL A 24 1.63 20.60 -11.01
C VAL A 24 2.09 19.30 -11.63
N SER A 25 2.69 18.43 -10.82
CA SER A 25 2.96 17.06 -11.21
C SER A 25 2.26 16.08 -10.27
N ILE A 26 1.85 14.94 -10.80
CA ILE A 26 1.35 13.82 -10.02
C ILE A 26 2.27 12.63 -10.28
N ASP A 27 2.89 12.16 -9.21
CA ASP A 27 3.96 11.17 -9.29
C ASP A 27 3.57 9.88 -8.57
N PHE A 28 4.00 8.75 -9.12
CA PHE A 28 3.94 7.46 -8.45
C PHE A 28 5.33 6.85 -8.42
N TYR A 29 5.76 6.38 -7.25
CA TYR A 29 7.03 5.68 -7.08
C TYR A 29 6.81 4.30 -6.47
N TRP A 30 7.28 3.25 -7.13
CA TRP A 30 7.17 1.87 -6.67
C TRP A 30 8.18 1.57 -5.57
N ALA A 31 7.71 1.56 -4.32
CA ALA A 31 8.46 1.12 -3.15
C ALA A 31 7.52 0.35 -2.19
N PRO A 32 7.08 -0.86 -2.58
CA PRO A 32 5.97 -1.58 -1.93
C PRO A 32 6.25 -1.94 -0.46
N LEU A 33 7.51 -2.09 -0.07
CA LEU A 33 7.96 -2.34 1.30
C LEU A 33 8.72 -1.14 1.89
N LEU A 34 8.62 0.04 1.25
CA LEU A 34 9.31 1.31 1.55
C LEU A 34 10.84 1.25 1.41
N VAL A 35 11.49 0.35 2.14
CA VAL A 35 12.92 0.04 2.02
C VAL A 35 13.16 -0.87 0.81
N GLU A 36 14.43 -1.03 0.44
CA GLU A 36 14.84 -1.91 -0.65
C GLU A 36 14.48 -3.37 -0.39
N SER A 37 14.11 -4.05 -1.47
CA SER A 37 13.64 -5.42 -1.48
C SER A 37 13.94 -6.10 -2.81
N ASN A 38 13.88 -7.43 -2.82
CA ASN A 38 13.97 -8.19 -4.06
C ASN A 38 12.74 -8.03 -4.99
N ALA A 39 11.75 -7.20 -4.61
CA ALA A 39 10.50 -6.99 -5.33
C ALA A 39 10.29 -5.52 -5.78
N ASP A 40 11.36 -4.73 -5.84
CA ASP A 40 11.33 -3.31 -6.23
C ASP A 40 11.22 -3.05 -7.74
N HIS A 41 11.20 -4.11 -8.56
CA HIS A 41 10.96 -3.97 -9.99
C HIS A 41 9.47 -4.21 -10.31
N PRO A 42 8.71 -3.19 -10.81
CA PRO A 42 7.25 -3.28 -11.01
C PRO A 42 6.79 -4.41 -11.93
N SER A 43 7.61 -4.84 -12.90
CA SER A 43 7.28 -6.00 -13.75
C SER A 43 7.86 -7.34 -13.26
N LYS A 44 8.86 -7.33 -12.36
CA LYS A 44 9.56 -8.54 -11.86
C LYS A 44 9.39 -8.71 -10.35
N HIS A 45 8.27 -8.22 -9.81
CA HIS A 45 8.00 -8.19 -8.38
C HIS A 45 7.41 -9.51 -7.82
N LYS A 46 6.94 -10.41 -8.69
CA LYS A 46 6.39 -11.70 -8.26
C LYS A 46 7.51 -12.58 -7.73
N ARG A 47 7.55 -12.77 -6.41
CA ARG A 47 8.55 -13.58 -5.71
C ARG A 47 7.88 -14.63 -4.84
N ASN A 48 8.46 -15.83 -4.80
CA ASN A 48 8.06 -16.88 -3.87
C ASN A 48 8.43 -16.51 -2.43
N GLU A 49 9.62 -15.92 -2.25
CA GLU A 49 10.10 -15.39 -0.98
C GLU A 49 10.46 -13.91 -1.15
N ARG A 50 9.83 -13.06 -0.33
CA ARG A 50 10.16 -11.63 -0.29
C ARG A 50 11.28 -11.39 0.70
N VAL A 51 12.28 -10.64 0.27
CA VAL A 51 13.46 -10.31 1.07
C VAL A 51 13.58 -8.80 1.21
N ILE A 52 13.69 -8.34 2.45
CA ILE A 52 13.76 -6.92 2.83
C ILE A 52 15.18 -6.59 3.27
N HIS A 53 15.70 -5.44 2.83
CA HIS A 53 16.99 -4.92 3.25
C HIS A 53 16.80 -3.82 4.31
N VAL A 54 16.95 -4.16 5.59
CA VAL A 54 16.57 -3.26 6.71
C VAL A 54 17.60 -2.18 7.04
N GLN A 55 18.41 -1.80 6.07
CA GLN A 55 19.37 -0.69 6.20
C GLN A 55 19.41 0.18 4.94
N SER A 56 18.60 -0.13 3.93
CA SER A 56 18.69 0.54 2.63
C SER A 56 17.34 1.12 2.25
N ILE A 57 17.20 2.43 2.44
CA ILE A 57 16.03 3.21 1.99
C ILE A 57 16.43 4.28 0.97
N GLU A 58 17.70 4.72 0.98
CA GLU A 58 18.18 5.90 0.25
C GLU A 58 17.99 5.81 -1.26
N ASN A 59 18.13 4.62 -1.86
CA ASN A 59 17.93 4.46 -3.30
C ASN A 59 16.49 4.76 -3.74
N HIS A 60 15.51 4.47 -2.88
CA HIS A 60 14.14 4.90 -3.10
C HIS A 60 13.97 6.36 -2.71
N ALA A 61 14.46 6.71 -1.52
CA ALA A 61 14.08 7.92 -0.84
C ALA A 61 14.63 9.21 -1.47
N LYS A 62 15.73 9.12 -2.22
CA LYS A 62 16.24 10.21 -3.06
C LYS A 62 15.19 10.80 -4.02
N ASN A 63 14.21 10.00 -4.42
CA ASN A 63 13.13 10.41 -5.33
C ASN A 63 11.97 11.12 -4.60
N TRP A 64 11.96 11.13 -3.27
CA TRP A 64 10.86 11.66 -2.45
C TRP A 64 11.18 13.01 -1.83
N VAL A 65 12.47 13.35 -1.66
CA VAL A 65 12.95 14.50 -0.87
C VAL A 65 12.29 15.82 -1.25
N ASN A 66 12.03 16.04 -2.54
CA ASN A 66 11.60 17.33 -3.05
C ASN A 66 10.08 17.47 -3.22
N ALA A 67 9.29 16.46 -2.88
CA ALA A 67 7.83 16.52 -3.00
C ALA A 67 7.21 17.58 -2.07
N ASP A 68 6.16 18.27 -2.54
CA ASP A 68 5.35 19.16 -1.70
C ASP A 68 4.32 18.38 -0.89
N VAL A 69 3.83 17.26 -1.44
CA VAL A 69 2.94 16.34 -0.75
C VAL A 69 3.45 14.90 -0.92
N LEU A 70 3.73 14.24 0.20
CA LEU A 70 4.12 12.84 0.25
C LEU A 70 2.97 11.99 0.79
N VAL A 71 2.63 10.93 0.04
CA VAL A 71 1.61 9.97 0.47
C VAL A 71 2.18 8.56 0.43
N PHE A 72 2.34 7.95 1.59
CA PHE A 72 2.90 6.60 1.74
C PHE A 72 1.80 5.56 1.96
N ASN A 73 2.03 4.33 1.50
CA ASN A 73 1.29 3.13 1.90
C ASN A 73 2.25 1.94 1.84
N SER A 74 2.07 1.00 2.76
CA SER A 74 2.73 -0.30 2.67
C SER A 74 1.96 -1.30 3.53
N TYR A 75 1.19 -2.19 2.90
CA TYR A 75 0.40 -3.19 3.63
C TYR A 75 0.31 -4.54 2.95
N LEU A 76 -0.19 -4.60 1.71
CA LEU A 76 -0.62 -5.85 1.06
C LEU A 76 0.43 -6.97 1.12
N TRP A 77 1.71 -6.62 0.91
CA TRP A 77 2.80 -7.59 0.86
C TRP A 77 3.34 -8.03 2.23
N TRP A 78 2.84 -7.43 3.31
CA TRP A 78 3.08 -7.86 4.68
C TRP A 78 2.07 -8.91 5.16
N GLY A 79 1.10 -9.29 4.33
CA GLY A 79 0.09 -10.30 4.64
C GLY A 79 0.64 -11.73 4.78
N THR A 80 1.92 -11.96 4.51
CA THR A 80 2.58 -13.24 4.82
C THR A 80 2.92 -13.30 6.32
N PRO A 81 2.90 -14.48 6.98
CA PRO A 81 3.15 -14.57 8.42
C PRO A 81 4.57 -14.13 8.83
N THR A 82 5.53 -14.33 7.93
CA THR A 82 6.94 -14.04 8.14
C THR A 82 7.54 -13.26 6.98
N MET A 83 8.63 -12.56 7.27
CA MET A 83 9.46 -11.84 6.30
C MET A 83 10.91 -12.23 6.48
N LYS A 84 11.62 -12.40 5.36
CA LYS A 84 13.07 -12.57 5.38
C LYS A 84 13.74 -11.20 5.31
N ILE A 85 14.66 -10.98 6.23
CA ILE A 85 15.37 -9.72 6.41
C ILE A 85 16.86 -9.94 6.21
N LEU A 86 17.48 -9.11 5.40
CA LEU A 86 18.93 -9.00 5.24
C LEU A 86 19.46 -7.79 5.99
N TYR A 87 20.54 -8.02 6.74
CA TYR A 87 21.37 -6.99 7.35
C TYR A 87 22.64 -6.86 6.52
N GLY A 88 22.98 -5.66 6.04
CA GLY A 88 24.11 -5.42 5.14
C GLY A 88 23.75 -5.36 3.65
N SER A 89 24.78 -5.39 2.80
CA SER A 89 24.66 -5.33 1.34
C SER A 89 24.11 -6.64 0.74
N ILE A 90 23.68 -6.61 -0.53
CA ILE A 90 23.21 -7.81 -1.26
C ILE A 90 24.29 -8.91 -1.31
N GLU A 91 25.57 -8.53 -1.29
CA GLU A 91 26.71 -9.45 -1.33
C GLU A 91 26.92 -10.17 0.03
N ASP A 92 26.48 -9.56 1.14
CA ASP A 92 26.52 -10.12 2.50
C ASP A 92 25.36 -11.09 2.82
N SER A 93 24.84 -11.77 1.78
CA SER A 93 23.70 -12.70 1.81
C SER A 93 23.74 -13.82 2.87
N LYS A 94 24.85 -13.99 3.59
CA LYS A 94 25.04 -14.98 4.66
C LYS A 94 24.33 -14.64 5.98
N ARG A 95 23.83 -13.41 6.20
CA ARG A 95 23.12 -13.01 7.44
C ARG A 95 21.66 -12.63 7.20
N SER A 96 20.88 -13.58 6.67
CA SER A 96 19.42 -13.42 6.61
C SER A 96 18.74 -13.96 7.86
N ASN A 97 17.78 -13.22 8.41
CA ASN A 97 16.92 -13.68 9.50
C ASN A 97 15.46 -13.71 9.06
N ILE A 98 14.73 -14.73 9.51
CA ILE A 98 13.27 -14.78 9.35
C ILE A 98 12.64 -14.18 10.60
N VAL A 99 11.74 -13.22 10.42
CA VAL A 99 10.99 -12.59 11.50
C VAL A 99 9.49 -12.64 11.22
N SER A 100 8.66 -12.44 12.24
CA SER A 100 7.23 -12.20 12.00
C SER A 100 7.02 -10.92 11.18
N ASN A 101 5.95 -10.90 10.38
CA ASN A 101 5.57 -9.72 9.60
C ASN A 101 5.44 -8.45 10.45
N HIS A 102 4.82 -8.53 11.64
CA HIS A 102 4.72 -7.40 12.57
C HIS A 102 6.08 -6.85 12.99
N ARG A 103 7.05 -7.75 13.24
CA ARG A 103 8.41 -7.33 13.62
C ARG A 103 9.10 -6.66 12.44
N GLY A 104 9.00 -7.25 11.24
CA GLY A 104 9.54 -6.65 10.02
C GLY A 104 8.94 -5.28 9.72
N TYR A 105 7.62 -5.15 9.82
CA TYR A 105 6.92 -3.89 9.58
C TYR A 105 7.36 -2.79 10.55
N ARG A 106 7.50 -3.14 11.83
CA ARG A 106 8.03 -2.21 12.85
C ARG A 106 9.46 -1.77 12.53
N MET A 107 10.31 -2.67 12.05
CA MET A 107 11.69 -2.34 11.67
C MET A 107 11.72 -1.38 10.48
N VAL A 108 10.95 -1.67 9.44
CA VAL A 108 10.84 -0.81 8.25
C VAL A 108 10.29 0.58 8.59
N LEU A 109 9.19 0.66 9.36
CA LEU A 109 8.65 1.95 9.78
C LEU A 109 9.61 2.75 10.65
N LYS A 110 10.47 2.10 11.45
CA LYS A 110 11.52 2.79 12.20
C LYS A 110 12.56 3.43 11.26
N ILE A 111 12.93 2.76 10.17
CA ILE A 111 13.88 3.28 9.17
C ILE A 111 13.24 4.43 8.41
N TRP A 112 12.04 4.20 7.86
CA TRP A 112 11.27 5.21 7.13
C TRP A 112 11.02 6.46 7.97
N SER A 113 10.57 6.31 9.22
CA SER A 113 10.32 7.46 10.10
C SER A 113 11.60 8.23 10.46
N ASN A 114 12.71 7.53 10.68
CA ASN A 114 14.00 8.19 10.91
C ASN A 114 14.44 8.99 9.67
N TRP A 115 14.35 8.39 8.49
CA TRP A 115 14.66 9.06 7.23
C TRP A 115 13.77 10.29 7.02
N LEU A 116 12.45 10.13 7.13
CA LEU A 116 11.46 11.19 6.92
C LEU A 116 11.76 12.39 7.84
N ARG A 117 12.06 12.13 9.11
CA ARG A 117 12.39 13.18 10.09
C ARG A 117 13.64 13.97 9.72
N ILE A 118 14.65 13.32 9.15
CA ILE A 118 15.97 13.94 8.90
C ILE A 118 16.00 14.65 7.54
N HIS A 119 15.38 14.05 6.51
CA HIS A 119 15.62 14.45 5.11
C HIS A 119 14.49 15.28 4.50
N ILE A 120 13.30 15.33 5.11
CA ILE A 120 12.17 16.12 4.60
C ILE A 120 12.11 17.49 5.27
N ASN A 121 11.87 18.52 4.46
CA ASN A 121 11.53 19.84 4.96
C ASN A 121 10.05 19.89 5.37
N HIS A 122 9.76 19.62 6.64
CA HIS A 122 8.41 19.58 7.21
C HIS A 122 7.68 20.93 7.23
N THR A 123 8.36 22.05 6.95
CA THR A 123 7.69 23.35 6.78
C THR A 123 7.09 23.54 5.40
N ARG A 124 7.60 22.80 4.40
CA ARG A 124 7.14 22.83 3.01
C ARG A 124 6.29 21.61 2.67
N THR A 125 6.74 20.42 3.08
CA THR A 125 6.17 19.15 2.65
C THR A 125 5.08 18.67 3.62
N GLN A 126 3.87 18.43 3.11
CA GLN A 126 2.81 17.74 3.84
C GLN A 126 2.96 16.23 3.68
N SER A 127 2.89 15.48 4.78
CA SER A 127 3.10 14.02 4.78
C SER A 127 1.85 13.28 5.24
N TYR A 128 1.49 12.24 4.49
CA TYR A 128 0.35 11.38 4.74
C TYR A 128 0.78 9.91 4.71
N PHE A 129 0.09 9.08 5.48
CA PHE A 129 0.23 7.63 5.41
C PHE A 129 -1.17 7.00 5.30
N MET A 130 -1.46 6.39 4.15
CA MET A 130 -2.70 5.65 3.93
C MET A 130 -2.64 4.29 4.61
N THR A 131 -3.72 3.93 5.31
CA THR A 131 -3.84 2.63 5.97
C THR A 131 -4.09 1.49 4.98
N MET A 132 -4.27 0.28 5.50
CA MET A 132 -4.54 -0.89 4.66
C MET A 132 -5.80 -0.73 3.80
N THR A 133 -5.74 -1.27 2.59
CA THR A 133 -6.91 -1.46 1.72
C THR A 133 -7.51 -2.86 1.92
N ALA A 134 -8.84 -2.95 1.86
CA ALA A 134 -9.59 -4.20 1.83
C ALA A 134 -9.20 -5.12 0.66
N THR A 135 -9.40 -6.43 0.83
CA THR A 135 -9.08 -7.43 -0.22
C THR A 135 -10.21 -8.43 -0.50
N HIS A 136 -11.29 -8.44 0.28
CA HIS A 136 -12.51 -9.21 0.00
C HIS A 136 -12.28 -10.66 -0.50
N GLN A 137 -11.31 -11.35 0.10
CA GLN A 137 -10.98 -12.74 -0.26
C GLN A 137 -11.94 -13.76 0.38
N ARG A 138 -12.76 -13.32 1.33
CA ARG A 138 -13.57 -14.18 2.21
C ARG A 138 -15.03 -13.74 2.24
N GLY A 139 -15.84 -14.33 1.36
CA GLY A 139 -17.28 -14.07 1.29
C GLY A 139 -18.03 -14.41 2.57
N VAL A 140 -17.49 -15.32 3.39
CA VAL A 140 -18.00 -15.65 4.72
C VAL A 140 -18.10 -14.44 5.64
N ASP A 141 -17.29 -13.40 5.42
CA ASP A 141 -17.32 -12.19 6.25
C ASP A 141 -18.64 -11.43 6.06
N TRP A 142 -19.24 -11.48 4.88
CA TRP A 142 -20.53 -10.86 4.55
C TRP A 142 -21.66 -11.87 4.29
N GLY A 143 -21.55 -13.08 4.86
CA GLY A 143 -22.64 -14.06 4.90
C GLY A 143 -22.76 -14.95 3.67
N LYS A 144 -21.74 -15.02 2.79
CA LYS A 144 -21.67 -16.05 1.75
C LYS A 144 -21.07 -17.34 2.30
N GLU A 145 -21.37 -18.46 1.65
CA GLU A 145 -20.82 -19.77 2.02
C GLU A 145 -19.60 -20.16 1.16
N GLY A 146 -18.85 -21.14 1.64
CA GLY A 146 -17.76 -21.76 0.87
C GLY A 146 -16.60 -20.82 0.55
N SER A 147 -16.07 -20.93 -0.67
CA SER A 147 -14.92 -20.15 -1.17
C SER A 147 -15.36 -18.92 -2.00
N ALA A 148 -16.51 -18.33 -1.67
CA ALA A 148 -16.94 -17.07 -2.25
C ALA A 148 -15.93 -15.95 -1.90
N ASN A 149 -15.77 -15.01 -2.82
CA ASN A 149 -14.93 -13.81 -2.69
C ASN A 149 -15.65 -12.65 -3.40
N CYS A 150 -14.93 -11.61 -3.85
CA CYS A 150 -15.52 -10.48 -4.58
C CYS A 150 -16.19 -10.84 -5.93
N LEU A 151 -16.07 -12.08 -6.42
CA LEU A 151 -16.72 -12.51 -7.66
C LEU A 151 -18.24 -12.33 -7.59
N ASN A 152 -18.80 -11.64 -8.59
CA ASN A 152 -20.23 -11.34 -8.73
C ASN A 152 -20.83 -10.52 -7.59
N GLU A 153 -20.02 -9.89 -6.76
CA GLU A 153 -20.51 -8.90 -5.81
C GLU A 153 -20.73 -7.57 -6.55
N THR A 154 -21.95 -7.04 -6.51
CA THR A 154 -22.34 -5.81 -7.23
C THR A 154 -22.85 -4.71 -6.31
N GLU A 155 -23.02 -5.02 -5.03
CA GLU A 155 -23.50 -4.10 -4.00
C GLU A 155 -22.51 -4.07 -2.83
N PRO A 156 -22.38 -2.94 -2.12
CA PRO A 156 -21.55 -2.86 -0.93
C PRO A 156 -22.11 -3.73 0.21
N VAL A 157 -21.32 -3.92 1.25
CA VAL A 157 -21.80 -4.45 2.52
C VAL A 157 -22.67 -3.38 3.17
N MET A 158 -23.91 -3.73 3.53
CA MET A 158 -24.85 -2.80 4.19
C MET A 158 -24.90 -2.97 5.72
N LYS A 159 -24.12 -3.90 6.27
CA LYS A 159 -24.08 -4.18 7.71
C LYS A 159 -23.29 -3.10 8.43
N ASP A 160 -23.95 -2.34 9.30
CA ASP A 160 -23.28 -1.34 10.13
C ASP A 160 -22.16 -1.94 10.98
N GLY A 161 -21.06 -1.19 11.09
CA GLY A 161 -19.89 -1.60 11.85
C GLY A 161 -19.17 -2.81 11.25
N PHE A 162 -19.28 -3.03 9.94
CA PHE A 162 -18.60 -4.12 9.26
C PHE A 162 -17.08 -4.02 9.42
N TRP A 163 -16.46 -5.19 9.61
CA TRP A 163 -15.02 -5.39 9.62
C TRP A 163 -14.70 -6.74 8.99
N GLU A 164 -13.78 -6.75 8.04
CA GLU A 164 -13.22 -7.99 7.51
C GLU A 164 -12.39 -8.69 8.58
N SER A 165 -12.59 -9.99 8.73
CA SER A 165 -11.84 -10.81 9.69
C SER A 165 -10.36 -10.98 9.32
N GLY A 166 -10.01 -10.80 8.03
CA GLY A 166 -8.64 -10.82 7.53
C GLY A 166 -7.83 -9.56 7.84
N SER A 167 -8.43 -8.57 8.51
CA SER A 167 -7.78 -7.30 8.84
C SER A 167 -6.69 -7.47 9.90
N ASP A 168 -5.45 -7.09 9.57
CA ASP A 168 -4.37 -7.09 10.56
C ASP A 168 -4.37 -5.79 11.39
N LEU A 169 -5.28 -5.72 12.36
CA LEU A 169 -5.39 -4.57 13.28
C LEU A 169 -4.10 -4.33 14.08
N LYS A 170 -3.25 -5.34 14.23
CA LYS A 170 -1.96 -5.18 14.90
C LYS A 170 -0.97 -4.42 14.02
N MET A 171 -0.96 -4.63 12.70
CA MET A 171 -0.20 -3.78 11.78
C MET A 171 -0.66 -2.32 11.82
N MET A 172 -1.98 -2.07 11.89
CA MET A 172 -2.53 -0.70 12.03
C MET A 172 -2.01 -0.02 13.30
N ARG A 173 -2.08 -0.70 14.45
CA ARG A 173 -1.55 -0.17 15.73
C ARG A 173 -0.03 0.07 15.69
N ILE A 174 0.72 -0.73 14.93
CA ILE A 174 2.16 -0.52 14.74
C ILE A 174 2.41 0.76 13.92
N LEU A 175 1.64 0.98 12.86
CA LEU A 175 1.69 2.22 12.08
C LEU A 175 1.36 3.42 12.97
N GLU A 176 0.21 3.41 13.64
CA GLU A 176 -0.23 4.49 14.53
C GLU A 176 0.83 4.81 15.60
N SER A 177 1.41 3.78 16.24
CA SER A 177 2.50 3.95 17.19
C SER A 177 3.74 4.62 16.57
N SER A 178 4.06 4.31 15.32
CA SER A 178 5.17 4.94 14.60
C SER A 178 4.89 6.41 14.29
N LEU A 179 3.67 6.74 13.85
CA LEU A 179 3.25 8.11 13.56
C LEU A 179 3.20 8.95 14.85
N ASN A 180 2.69 8.40 15.95
CA ASN A 180 2.69 9.08 17.25
C ASN A 180 4.12 9.40 17.75
N LYS A 181 5.09 8.52 17.51
CA LYS A 181 6.50 8.77 17.83
C LYS A 181 7.12 9.87 16.97
N LEU A 182 6.70 10.00 15.70
CA LEU A 182 7.10 11.13 14.86
C LEU A 182 6.49 12.43 15.37
N LYS A 183 5.21 12.42 15.71
CA LYS A 183 4.49 13.58 16.25
C LYS A 183 5.14 14.10 17.53
N GLN A 184 5.53 13.21 18.45
CA GLN A 184 6.29 13.56 19.66
C GLN A 184 7.65 14.22 19.37
N LYS A 185 8.20 14.03 18.16
CA LYS A 185 9.44 14.66 17.69
C LYS A 185 9.19 15.88 16.81
N GLY A 186 7.97 16.40 16.76
CA GLY A 186 7.60 17.58 15.97
C GLY A 186 7.37 17.30 14.48
N VAL A 187 7.31 16.03 14.05
CA VAL A 187 7.01 15.66 12.66
C VAL A 187 5.59 15.14 12.56
N ASN A 188 4.72 15.89 11.89
CA ASN A 188 3.34 15.49 11.70
C ASN A 188 3.20 14.67 10.40
N VAL A 189 2.64 13.47 10.52
CA VAL A 189 2.24 12.63 9.38
C VAL A 189 0.79 12.21 9.61
N HIS A 190 -0.08 12.66 8.73
CA HIS A 190 -1.52 12.41 8.86
C HIS A 190 -1.84 10.97 8.43
N MET A 191 -2.50 10.23 9.33
CA MET A 191 -2.99 8.89 8.99
C MET A 191 -4.30 9.01 8.23
N MET A 192 -4.30 8.64 6.96
CA MET A 192 -5.51 8.53 6.15
C MET A 192 -6.12 7.15 6.39
N ASN A 193 -7.08 7.07 7.31
CA ASN A 193 -7.73 5.81 7.65
C ASN A 193 -8.79 5.44 6.61
N ILE A 194 -8.35 4.71 5.58
CA ILE A 194 -9.20 4.19 4.51
C ILE A 194 -9.67 2.74 4.77
N THR A 195 -9.24 2.13 5.88
CA THR A 195 -9.42 0.68 6.08
C THR A 195 -10.89 0.30 6.09
N GLN A 196 -11.66 0.85 7.03
CA GLN A 196 -13.05 0.41 7.21
C GLN A 196 -13.94 0.84 6.03
N LEU A 197 -13.74 2.05 5.48
CA LEU A 197 -14.54 2.52 4.34
C LEU A 197 -14.36 1.59 3.13
N THR A 198 -13.15 1.07 2.91
CA THR A 198 -12.89 0.16 1.78
C THR A 198 -13.48 -1.22 2.01
N GLN A 199 -13.61 -1.68 3.26
CA GLN A 199 -14.22 -2.98 3.59
C GLN A 199 -15.71 -3.07 3.27
N TYR A 200 -16.40 -1.92 3.20
CA TYR A 200 -17.78 -1.94 2.71
C TYR A 200 -17.86 -2.23 1.22
N ARG A 201 -16.78 -2.08 0.45
CA ARG A 201 -16.81 -1.99 -1.01
C ARG A 201 -16.45 -3.29 -1.72
N LYS A 202 -17.02 -4.41 -1.29
CA LYS A 202 -16.82 -5.73 -1.93
C LYS A 202 -17.18 -5.76 -3.43
N ASP A 203 -18.01 -4.81 -3.86
CA ASP A 203 -18.50 -4.59 -5.22
C ASP A 203 -17.50 -3.95 -6.19
N ALA A 204 -16.45 -3.30 -5.68
CA ALA A 204 -15.66 -2.36 -6.50
C ALA A 204 -14.32 -2.93 -7.02
N HIS A 205 -14.14 -4.24 -6.92
CA HIS A 205 -12.97 -4.93 -7.44
C HIS A 205 -13.12 -5.27 -8.92
N PRO A 206 -12.02 -5.31 -9.71
CA PRO A 206 -12.07 -5.80 -11.09
C PRO A 206 -12.55 -7.24 -11.19
N SER A 207 -12.33 -8.06 -10.15
CA SER A 207 -12.66 -9.47 -10.15
C SER A 207 -11.98 -10.16 -11.35
N ILE A 208 -12.75 -10.70 -12.29
CA ILE A 208 -12.23 -11.33 -13.51
C ILE A 208 -12.01 -10.33 -14.66
N HIS A 209 -12.45 -9.09 -14.52
CA HIS A 209 -12.40 -8.05 -15.55
C HIS A 209 -11.07 -7.28 -15.51
N ARG A 210 -9.96 -8.01 -15.63
CA ARG A 210 -8.60 -7.43 -15.63
C ARG A 210 -7.74 -7.99 -16.74
N LEU A 211 -6.59 -7.37 -16.95
CA LEU A 211 -5.56 -7.91 -17.82
C LEU A 211 -4.93 -9.18 -17.22
N PHE A 212 -4.86 -10.23 -18.04
CA PHE A 212 -4.15 -11.46 -17.74
C PHE A 212 -2.87 -11.55 -18.58
N TYR A 213 -1.73 -11.63 -17.91
CA TYR A 213 -0.41 -11.73 -18.55
C TYR A 213 -0.04 -13.15 -19.00
N SER A 214 -0.89 -14.12 -18.70
CA SER A 214 -0.73 -15.52 -19.07
C SER A 214 -2.10 -16.08 -19.41
N THR A 215 -2.18 -16.90 -20.45
CA THR A 215 -3.41 -17.59 -20.83
C THR A 215 -3.95 -18.41 -19.67
N LEU A 216 -5.23 -18.21 -19.34
CA LEU A 216 -5.90 -19.00 -18.31
C LEU A 216 -6.06 -20.44 -18.80
N LYS A 217 -5.70 -21.40 -17.94
CA LYS A 217 -5.88 -22.83 -18.22
C LYS A 217 -7.37 -23.19 -18.12
N ALA A 218 -7.81 -24.25 -18.80
CA ALA A 218 -9.20 -24.74 -18.73
C ALA A 218 -9.70 -24.93 -17.27
N LYS A 219 -8.85 -25.48 -16.39
CA LYS A 219 -9.14 -25.63 -14.95
C LYS A 219 -9.37 -24.30 -14.22
N GLN A 220 -8.68 -23.24 -14.62
CA GLN A 220 -8.90 -21.91 -14.06
C GLN A 220 -10.23 -21.37 -14.56
N LEU A 221 -10.48 -21.43 -15.87
CA LEU A 221 -11.74 -20.97 -16.49
C LEU A 221 -12.98 -21.63 -15.87
N SER A 222 -12.90 -22.90 -15.48
CA SER A 222 -13.99 -23.61 -14.79
C SER A 222 -14.26 -23.13 -13.35
N ASN A 223 -13.37 -22.32 -12.75
CA ASN A 223 -13.54 -21.76 -11.42
C ASN A 223 -13.06 -20.30 -11.34
N PRO A 224 -13.90 -19.33 -11.76
CA PRO A 224 -13.58 -17.90 -11.75
C PRO A 224 -13.11 -17.34 -10.41
N SER A 225 -13.60 -17.89 -9.30
CA SER A 225 -13.20 -17.46 -7.95
C SER A 225 -11.69 -17.63 -7.72
N CYS A 226 -11.04 -18.64 -8.32
CA CYS A 226 -9.61 -18.89 -8.10
C CYS A 226 -8.66 -17.88 -8.77
N TYR A 227 -9.16 -17.07 -9.70
CA TYR A 227 -8.34 -16.08 -10.42
C TYR A 227 -8.92 -14.65 -10.39
N ALA A 228 -10.07 -14.46 -9.72
CA ALA A 228 -10.65 -13.17 -9.43
C ALA A 228 -9.66 -12.31 -8.63
N ASP A 229 -9.47 -11.08 -9.10
CA ASP A 229 -8.69 -10.08 -8.39
C ASP A 229 -9.58 -9.29 -7.46
N CYS A 230 -9.48 -9.62 -6.18
CA CYS A 230 -10.13 -8.89 -5.10
C CYS A 230 -9.15 -7.97 -4.37
N THR A 231 -7.95 -7.71 -4.91
CA THR A 231 -6.93 -6.89 -4.24
C THR A 231 -6.81 -5.49 -4.81
N HIS A 232 -7.01 -5.34 -6.12
CA HIS A 232 -6.99 -4.06 -6.81
C HIS A 232 -8.40 -3.50 -6.99
N TRP A 233 -8.52 -2.25 -7.41
CA TRP A 233 -9.81 -1.57 -7.55
C TRP A 233 -10.07 -1.16 -8.99
N CYS A 234 -11.34 -1.18 -9.39
CA CYS A 234 -11.76 -0.54 -10.63
C CYS A 234 -11.53 0.98 -10.57
N LEU A 235 -11.30 1.58 -11.75
CA LEU A 235 -11.33 3.02 -11.96
C LEU A 235 -12.35 3.33 -13.08
N PRO A 236 -13.25 4.32 -12.89
CA PRO A 236 -13.51 5.04 -11.64
C PRO A 236 -14.03 4.11 -10.53
N GLY A 237 -13.84 4.50 -9.25
CA GLY A 237 -14.20 3.66 -8.12
C GLY A 237 -13.65 4.12 -6.77
N VAL A 238 -13.40 3.16 -5.88
CA VAL A 238 -12.96 3.40 -4.49
C VAL A 238 -11.72 4.29 -4.36
N PRO A 239 -10.69 4.20 -5.25
CA PRO A 239 -9.55 5.12 -5.19
C PRO A 239 -9.91 6.59 -5.39
N ASP A 240 -11.01 6.90 -6.09
CA ASP A 240 -11.46 8.29 -6.28
C ASP A 240 -11.88 8.88 -4.93
N THR A 241 -12.57 8.12 -4.08
CA THR A 241 -12.89 8.52 -2.70
C THR A 241 -11.62 8.78 -1.87
N TRP A 242 -10.57 7.98 -2.05
CA TRP A 242 -9.30 8.23 -1.35
C TRP A 242 -8.65 9.55 -1.79
N ASN A 243 -8.76 9.87 -3.07
CA ASN A 243 -8.26 11.12 -3.64
C ASN A 243 -9.07 12.33 -3.15
N GLU A 244 -10.40 12.20 -3.03
CA GLU A 244 -11.25 13.23 -2.42
C GLU A 244 -10.89 13.48 -0.94
N LEU A 245 -10.62 12.42 -0.18
CA LEU A 245 -10.15 12.52 1.20
C LEU A 245 -8.79 13.23 1.25
N LEU A 246 -7.84 12.81 0.41
CA LEU A 246 -6.51 13.45 0.33
C LEU A 246 -6.63 14.94 0.00
N LEU A 247 -7.42 15.28 -1.01
CA LEU A 247 -7.66 16.66 -1.42
C LEU A 247 -8.23 17.48 -0.25
N THR A 248 -9.18 16.92 0.49
CA THR A 248 -9.74 17.54 1.69
C THR A 248 -8.67 17.82 2.74
N TYR A 249 -7.77 16.86 2.99
CA TYR A 249 -6.67 17.06 3.94
C TYR A 249 -5.69 18.15 3.50
N ILE A 250 -5.36 18.19 2.21
CA ILE A 250 -4.44 19.19 1.65
C ILE A 250 -5.05 20.59 1.73
N LEU A 251 -6.30 20.75 1.30
CA LEU A 251 -6.98 22.04 1.25
C LEU A 251 -7.28 22.61 2.65
N ARG A 252 -7.60 21.75 3.63
CA ARG A 252 -7.84 22.19 5.01
C ARG A 252 -6.55 22.60 5.72
N GLY A 253 -5.38 22.36 5.13
CA GLY A 253 -4.09 22.72 5.69
C GLY A 253 -3.98 22.28 7.14
N VAL A 254 -4.40 21.04 7.45
CA VAL A 254 -4.40 20.51 8.82
C VAL A 254 -2.95 20.50 9.28
N LYS A 255 -2.53 21.57 9.97
CA LYS A 255 -1.22 21.71 10.58
C LYS A 255 -1.19 20.94 11.89
#